data_AF-A0A7V0NUG4-F1
#
_entry.id   AF-A0A7V0NUG4-F1
#
_cell.length_a   1.000
_cell.length_b   1.000
_cell.length_c   1.000
_cell.angle_alpha   90.00
_cell.angle_beta   90.00
_cell.angle_gamma   90.00
#
_symmetry.space_group_name_H-M   'P 1'
#
loop_
_entity.id
_entity.type
_entity.pdbx_description
1 polymer ?
#
loop_
_entity_poly.entity_id
_entity_poly.type
_entity_poly.pdbx_seq_one_letter_code
_entity_poly.pdbx_strand_id
1 'polypeptide(L)'
;MANTLPELVYEMAVSNLARQEAKLDELRSRSGILLSAAAVAAAFLGGALLGEKSRGLLFWFGVALFVVALVLVLWVELPKKGLLLGPDVLTVVEDIEKDAFEDLDHAFMALARYYSEWSEENDKVLSRLLGFFTWAAVAVGGFLILWFVELWRYSNG
;
A
#
# COMPACT_ATOMS: atom_id res chain seq x y z
N MET A 1 -18.72 33.11 3.16
CA MET A 1 -19.57 32.71 4.30
C MET A 1 -18.62 32.30 5.42
N ALA A 2 -18.93 32.62 6.67
CA ALA A 2 -18.09 32.17 7.78
C ALA A 2 -18.42 30.71 8.06
N ASN A 3 -17.46 29.80 7.87
CA ASN A 3 -17.67 28.39 8.18
C ASN A 3 -17.98 28.25 9.67
N THR A 4 -19.04 27.53 10.02
CA THR A 4 -19.32 27.19 11.43
C THR A 4 -18.23 26.22 11.93
N LEU A 5 -18.00 26.17 13.24
CA LEU A 5 -17.02 25.22 13.80
C LEU A 5 -17.31 23.77 13.38
N PRO A 6 -18.58 23.29 13.38
CA PRO A 6 -18.93 21.95 12.88
C PRO A 6 -18.60 21.75 11.40
N GLU A 7 -18.90 22.73 10.55
CA GLU A 7 -18.56 22.69 9.12
C GLU A 7 -17.05 22.58 8.90
N LEU A 8 -16.25 23.36 9.64
CA LEU A 8 -14.80 23.28 9.58
C LEU A 8 -14.26 21.90 10.04
N VAL A 9 -14.84 21.33 11.09
CA VAL A 9 -14.44 20.01 11.61
C VAL A 9 -14.76 18.91 10.59
N TYR A 10 -15.91 19.00 9.92
CA TYR A 10 -16.27 18.12 8.82
C TYR A 10 -15.29 18.23 7.63
N GLU A 11 -14.98 19.45 7.18
CA GLU A 11 -14.01 19.70 6.11
C GLU A 11 -12.63 19.10 6.42
N MET A 12 -12.16 19.24 7.68
CA MET A 12 -10.91 18.65 8.13
C MET A 12 -10.95 17.11 8.06
N ALA A 13 -12.07 16.49 8.44
CA ALA A 13 -12.23 15.04 8.41
C ALA A 13 -12.21 14.49 6.97
N VAL A 14 -12.96 15.12 6.06
CA VAL A 14 -12.95 14.78 4.62
C VAL A 14 -11.56 14.98 4.02
N SER A 15 -10.91 16.10 4.34
CA SER A 15 -9.54 16.38 3.89
C SER A 15 -8.55 15.31 4.39
N ASN A 16 -8.74 14.77 5.58
CA ASN A 16 -7.90 13.70 6.10
C ASN A 16 -8.07 12.38 5.34
N LEU A 17 -9.31 12.04 5.00
CA LEU A 17 -9.61 10.85 4.20
C LEU A 17 -8.99 10.95 2.80
N ALA A 18 -9.11 12.11 2.15
CA ALA A 18 -8.48 12.35 0.85
C ALA A 18 -6.94 12.22 0.92
N ARG A 19 -6.31 12.61 2.03
CA ARG A 19 -4.87 12.38 2.24
C ARG A 19 -4.53 10.90 2.40
N GLN A 20 -5.40 10.11 3.04
CA GLN A 20 -5.20 8.66 3.19
C GLN A 20 -5.33 7.93 1.85
N GLU A 21 -6.30 8.33 1.02
CA GLU A 21 -6.46 7.84 -0.35
C GLU A 21 -5.21 8.14 -1.19
N ALA A 22 -4.75 9.40 -1.18
CA ALA A 22 -3.54 9.80 -1.88
C ALA A 22 -2.29 9.00 -1.44
N LYS A 23 -2.14 8.74 -0.13
CA LYS A 23 -1.05 7.90 0.40
C LYS A 23 -1.14 6.46 -0.10
N LEU A 24 -2.34 5.90 -0.19
CA LEU A 24 -2.55 4.54 -0.71
C LEU A 24 -2.19 4.46 -2.20
N ASP A 25 -2.62 5.43 -2.99
CA ASP A 25 -2.34 5.48 -4.43
C ASP A 25 -0.84 5.68 -4.69
N GLU A 26 -0.18 6.52 -3.90
CA GLU A 26 1.28 6.67 -3.94
C GLU A 26 1.98 5.35 -3.60
N LEU A 27 1.52 4.64 -2.57
CA LEU A 27 2.07 3.34 -2.18
C LEU A 27 1.91 2.30 -3.30
N ARG A 28 0.73 2.22 -3.93
CA ARG A 28 0.46 1.33 -5.07
C ARG A 28 1.32 1.66 -6.29
N SER A 29 1.43 2.94 -6.62
CA SER A 29 2.32 3.40 -7.70
C SER A 29 3.77 2.95 -7.45
N ARG A 30 4.28 3.13 -6.23
CA ARG A 30 5.63 2.70 -5.85
C ARG A 30 5.79 1.19 -5.85
N SER A 31 4.79 0.42 -5.43
CA SER A 31 4.85 -1.04 -5.51
C SER A 31 4.87 -1.54 -6.95
N GLY A 32 4.08 -0.96 -7.85
CA GLY A 32 4.12 -1.26 -9.28
C GLY A 32 5.50 -1.00 -9.91
N ILE A 33 6.15 0.11 -9.55
CA ILE A 33 7.51 0.44 -10.00
C ILE A 33 8.51 -0.58 -9.45
N LEU A 34 8.46 -0.89 -8.15
CA LEU A 34 9.36 -1.84 -7.50
C LEU A 34 9.25 -3.24 -8.13
N LEU A 35 8.03 -3.71 -8.38
CA LEU A 35 7.78 -4.99 -9.05
C LEU A 35 8.33 -5.01 -10.47
N SER A 36 8.12 -3.94 -11.23
CA SER A 36 8.62 -3.84 -12.61
C SER A 36 10.15 -3.89 -12.65
N ALA A 37 10.81 -3.13 -11.77
CA ALA A 37 12.27 -3.14 -11.66
C ALA A 37 12.79 -4.53 -11.25
N ALA A 38 12.14 -5.18 -10.28
CA ALA A 38 12.51 -6.51 -9.83
C ALA A 38 12.35 -7.56 -10.95
N ALA A 39 11.26 -7.51 -11.72
CA ALA A 39 11.02 -8.42 -12.83
C ALA A 39 12.05 -8.27 -13.95
N VAL A 40 12.40 -7.02 -14.31
CA VAL A 40 13.44 -6.73 -15.29
C VAL A 40 14.79 -7.28 -14.82
N ALA A 41 15.19 -6.98 -13.59
CA ALA A 41 16.43 -7.50 -13.03
C ALA A 41 16.44 -9.03 -12.97
N ALA A 42 15.33 -9.65 -12.56
CA ALA A 42 15.21 -11.10 -12.51
C ALA A 42 15.34 -11.74 -13.90
N ALA A 43 14.79 -11.12 -14.95
CA ALA A 43 14.92 -11.59 -16.32
C ALA A 43 16.39 -11.54 -16.81
N PHE A 44 17.09 -10.44 -16.54
CA PHE A 44 18.50 -10.28 -16.95
C PHE A 44 19.45 -11.19 -16.17
N LEU A 45 19.43 -11.11 -14.84
CA LEU A 45 20.33 -11.90 -13.99
C LEU A 45 19.99 -13.39 -14.04
N GLY A 46 18.70 -13.74 -14.07
CA GLY A 46 18.26 -15.12 -14.20
C GLY A 46 18.67 -15.72 -15.55
N GLY A 47 18.54 -14.98 -16.65
CA GLY A 47 19.00 -15.42 -17.97
C GLY A 47 20.50 -15.71 -18.02
N ALA A 48 21.32 -14.87 -17.39
CA ALA A 48 22.77 -15.08 -17.30
C ALA A 48 23.12 -16.34 -16.51
N LEU A 49 22.48 -16.56 -15.36
CA LEU A 49 22.76 -17.69 -14.46
C LEU A 49 22.19 -19.03 -14.97
N LEU A 50 21.17 -19.01 -15.84
CA LEU A 50 20.53 -20.22 -16.36
C LEU A 50 21.41 -21.01 -17.35
N GLY A 51 22.39 -20.37 -17.98
CA GLY A 51 23.35 -21.02 -18.89
C GLY A 51 24.36 -21.92 -18.18
N GLU A 52 24.36 -21.95 -16.84
CA GLU A 52 25.41 -22.58 -16.04
C GLU A 52 25.06 -24.01 -15.60
N LYS A 53 26.06 -24.90 -15.59
CA LYS A 53 25.89 -26.33 -15.28
C LYS A 53 25.66 -26.62 -13.78
N SER A 54 25.90 -25.65 -12.90
CA SER A 54 25.84 -25.83 -11.44
C SER A 54 25.15 -24.64 -10.78
N ARG A 55 23.94 -24.85 -10.26
CA ARG A 55 23.21 -23.83 -9.50
C ARG A 55 23.59 -23.92 -8.03
N GLY A 56 24.31 -22.91 -7.54
CA GLY A 56 24.68 -22.80 -6.13
C GLY A 56 23.48 -22.56 -5.22
N LEU A 57 23.70 -22.68 -3.90
CA LEU A 57 22.69 -22.34 -2.89
C LEU A 57 22.25 -20.87 -2.99
N LEU A 58 23.16 -19.96 -3.37
CA LEU A 58 22.91 -18.52 -3.50
C LEU A 58 21.88 -18.21 -4.59
N PHE A 59 21.90 -18.95 -5.71
CA PHE A 59 20.89 -18.85 -6.77
C PHE A 59 19.49 -19.07 -6.18
N TRP A 60 19.30 -20.19 -5.47
CA TRP A 60 18.00 -20.56 -4.90
C TRP A 60 17.54 -19.60 -3.80
N PHE A 61 18.45 -19.09 -2.97
CA PHE A 61 18.11 -18.04 -2.00
C PHE A 61 17.62 -16.75 -2.67
N GLY A 62 18.25 -16.32 -3.77
CA GLY A 62 17.76 -15.17 -4.50
C GLY A 62 16.42 -15.42 -5.22
N VAL A 63 16.17 -16.64 -5.73
CA VAL A 63 14.83 -17.03 -6.21
C VAL A 63 13.80 -16.89 -5.09
N ALA A 64 14.10 -17.41 -3.90
CA ALA A 64 13.21 -17.33 -2.76
C ALA A 64 12.91 -15.87 -2.37
N LEU A 65 13.93 -15.00 -2.30
CA LEU A 65 13.73 -13.58 -2.02
C LEU A 65 12.92 -12.87 -3.10
N PHE A 66 13.13 -13.19 -4.37
CA PHE A 66 12.32 -12.63 -5.47
C PHE A 66 10.84 -13.04 -5.34
N VAL A 67 10.57 -14.32 -5.03
CA VAL A 67 9.19 -14.79 -4.81
C VAL A 67 8.55 -14.11 -3.59
N VAL A 68 9.29 -13.94 -2.49
CA VAL A 68 8.79 -13.21 -1.31
C VAL A 68 8.46 -11.76 -1.66
N ALA A 69 9.35 -11.07 -2.39
CA ALA A 69 9.10 -9.71 -2.85
C ALA A 69 7.84 -9.62 -3.73
N LEU A 70 7.67 -10.56 -4.67
CA LEU A 70 6.51 -10.64 -5.55
C LEU A 70 5.21 -10.79 -4.75
N VAL A 71 5.16 -11.71 -3.80
CA VAL A 71 3.99 -11.95 -2.95
C VAL A 71 3.67 -10.70 -2.12
N LEU A 72 4.67 -10.04 -1.55
CA LEU A 72 4.48 -8.84 -0.74
C LEU A 72 3.95 -7.66 -1.58
N VAL A 73 4.48 -7.44 -2.79
CA VAL A 73 3.98 -6.39 -3.68
C VAL A 73 2.55 -6.68 -4.12
N LEU A 74 2.25 -7.91 -4.57
CA LEU A 74 0.88 -8.29 -4.93
C LEU A 74 -0.07 -8.13 -3.74
N TRP A 75 0.39 -8.44 -2.54
CA TRP A 75 -0.39 -8.19 -1.34
C TRP A 75 -0.68 -6.70 -1.12
N VAL A 76 0.23 -5.78 -1.44
CA VAL A 76 -0.02 -4.34 -1.33
C VAL A 76 -1.07 -3.86 -2.34
N GLU A 77 -1.05 -4.40 -3.57
CA GLU A 77 -1.99 -4.02 -4.64
C GLU A 77 -3.43 -4.49 -4.40
N LEU A 78 -3.61 -5.66 -3.79
CA LEU A 78 -4.93 -6.27 -3.63
C LEU A 78 -5.89 -5.39 -2.80
N PRO A 79 -7.18 -5.29 -3.20
CA PRO A 79 -8.18 -4.54 -2.46
C PRO A 79 -8.31 -5.08 -1.03
N LYS A 80 -8.30 -4.16 -0.05
CA LYS A 80 -8.42 -4.52 1.38
C LYS A 80 -9.84 -4.23 1.86
N LYS A 81 -10.47 -5.24 2.46
CA LYS A 81 -11.84 -5.15 2.99
C LYS A 81 -12.01 -4.15 4.14
N GLY A 82 -10.92 -3.64 4.71
CA GLY A 82 -10.94 -2.67 5.82
C GLY A 82 -10.48 -1.26 5.42
N LEU A 83 -10.44 -0.94 4.13
CA LEU A 83 -10.22 0.44 3.69
C LEU A 83 -11.58 1.08 3.39
N LEU A 84 -12.02 1.97 4.28
CA LEU A 84 -13.24 2.75 4.14
C LEU A 84 -12.85 4.14 3.67
N LEU A 85 -12.68 4.32 2.36
CA LEU A 85 -12.21 5.57 1.74
C LEU A 85 -13.35 6.48 1.24
N GLY A 86 -14.59 6.11 1.52
CA GLY A 86 -15.75 6.93 1.23
C GLY A 86 -17.04 6.25 1.69
N PRO A 87 -18.02 6.98 2.24
CA PRO A 87 -19.34 6.43 2.48
C PRO A 87 -20.01 6.12 1.16
N ASP A 88 -20.86 5.10 1.14
CA ASP A 88 -21.95 5.11 0.17
C ASP A 88 -22.88 6.27 0.54
N VAL A 89 -22.97 7.29 -0.31
CA VAL A 89 -23.71 8.54 -0.06
C VAL A 89 -25.16 8.24 0.34
N LEU A 90 -25.75 7.15 -0.17
CA LEU A 90 -27.10 6.72 0.22
C LEU A 90 -27.21 6.29 1.68
N THR A 91 -26.24 5.55 2.22
CA THR A 91 -26.26 5.12 3.64
C THR A 91 -26.17 6.31 4.59
N VAL A 92 -25.37 7.31 4.22
CA VAL A 92 -25.22 8.54 5.01
C VAL A 92 -26.49 9.37 5.00
N VAL A 93 -27.14 9.52 3.85
CA VAL A 93 -28.41 10.26 3.74
C VAL A 93 -29.51 9.54 4.52
N GLU A 94 -29.62 8.22 4.42
CA GLU A 94 -30.64 7.46 5.16
C GLU A 94 -30.47 7.55 6.68
N ASP A 95 -29.24 7.54 7.19
CA ASP A 95 -28.99 7.65 8.63
C ASP A 95 -29.21 9.09 9.13
N ILE A 96 -28.85 10.09 8.33
CA ILE A 96 -29.14 11.51 8.62
C ILE A 96 -30.65 11.79 8.63
N GLU A 97 -31.40 11.21 7.68
CA GLU A 97 -32.86 11.35 7.62
C GLU A 97 -33.55 10.62 8.78
N LYS A 98 -33.04 9.48 9.24
CA LYS A 98 -33.60 8.73 10.39
C LYS A 98 -33.43 9.45 11.71
N ASP A 99 -32.28 10.09 11.93
CA ASP A 99 -31.99 10.81 13.16
C ASP A 99 -32.68 12.19 13.23
N ALA A 100 -33.36 12.61 12.16
CA ALA A 100 -34.17 13.83 12.08
C ALA A 100 -33.44 15.05 12.68
N PHE A 101 -32.17 15.24 12.31
CA PHE A 101 -31.37 16.35 12.83
C PHE A 101 -32.07 17.68 12.56
N GLU A 102 -32.45 18.38 13.62
CA GLU A 102 -33.14 19.68 13.54
C GLU A 102 -32.20 20.81 13.06
N ASP A 103 -30.87 20.58 13.08
CA ASP A 103 -29.85 21.58 12.76
C ASP A 103 -28.66 20.97 11.97
N LEU A 104 -28.19 21.73 10.98
CA LEU A 104 -27.10 21.38 10.06
C LEU A 104 -25.75 21.19 10.80
N ASP A 105 -25.54 21.95 11.87
CA ASP A 105 -24.34 21.86 12.70
C ASP A 105 -24.22 20.49 13.40
N HIS A 106 -25.35 19.89 13.81
CA HIS A 106 -25.37 18.54 14.39
C HIS A 106 -25.07 17.46 13.34
N ALA A 107 -25.57 17.64 12.11
CA ALA A 107 -25.28 16.74 11.00
C ALA A 107 -23.77 16.76 10.63
N PHE A 108 -23.15 17.95 10.54
CA PHE A 108 -21.70 18.05 10.30
C PHE A 108 -20.87 17.37 11.39
N MET A 109 -21.27 17.53 12.65
CA MET A 109 -20.56 16.91 13.77
C MET A 109 -20.69 15.38 13.78
N ALA A 110 -21.88 14.86 13.45
CA ALA A 110 -22.12 13.42 13.32
C ALA A 110 -21.27 12.83 12.19
N LEU A 111 -21.26 13.48 11.01
CA LEU A 111 -20.44 13.09 9.87
C LEU A 111 -18.95 13.08 10.22
N ALA A 112 -18.47 14.16 10.85
CA ALA A 112 -17.06 14.27 11.23
C ALA A 112 -16.61 13.12 12.15
N ARG A 113 -17.48 12.64 13.06
CA ARG A 113 -17.19 11.47 13.90
C ARG A 113 -17.06 10.20 13.08
N TYR A 114 -17.99 9.93 12.16
CA TYR A 114 -17.89 8.77 11.26
C TYR A 114 -16.58 8.77 10.47
N TYR A 115 -16.23 9.92 9.87
CA TYR A 115 -14.96 10.05 9.14
C TYR A 115 -13.73 9.90 10.04
N SER A 116 -13.78 10.38 11.28
CA SER A 116 -12.69 10.23 12.24
C SER A 116 -12.46 8.76 12.62
N GLU A 117 -13.53 8.00 12.89
CA GLU A 117 -13.43 6.58 13.22
C GLU A 117 -12.84 5.77 12.05
N TRP A 118 -13.31 6.03 10.83
CA TRP A 118 -12.76 5.38 9.63
C TRP A 118 -11.32 5.76 9.37
N SER A 119 -10.95 7.02 9.64
CA SER A 119 -9.56 7.47 9.53
C SER A 119 -8.64 6.67 10.44
N GLU A 120 -9.03 6.40 11.69
CA GLU A 120 -8.21 5.60 12.61
C GLU A 120 -8.07 4.14 12.17
N GLU A 121 -9.13 3.55 11.62
CA GLU A 121 -9.08 2.19 11.08
C GLU A 121 -8.21 2.09 9.83
N ASN A 122 -8.36 3.05 8.91
CA ASN A 122 -7.56 3.15 7.70
C ASN A 122 -6.07 3.31 8.01
N ASP A 123 -5.71 4.13 9.01
CA ASP A 123 -4.31 4.33 9.42
C ASP A 123 -3.64 3.02 9.89
N LYS A 124 -4.37 2.15 10.58
CA LYS A 124 -3.87 0.82 10.98
C LYS A 124 -3.62 -0.08 9.76
N VAL A 125 -4.47 -0.01 8.75
CA VAL A 125 -4.28 -0.77 7.51
C VAL A 125 -3.12 -0.20 6.69
N LEU A 126 -3.07 1.13 6.50
CA LEU A 126 -2.02 1.82 5.75
C LEU A 126 -0.63 1.60 6.35
N SER A 127 -0.49 1.69 7.68
CA SER A 127 0.79 1.41 8.36
C SER A 127 1.26 -0.04 8.15
N ARG A 128 0.35 -1.01 8.17
CA ARG A 128 0.68 -2.41 7.83
C ARG A 128 1.11 -2.56 6.37
N LEU A 129 0.41 -1.92 5.44
CA LEU A 129 0.77 -1.94 4.01
C LEU A 129 2.15 -1.32 3.76
N LEU A 130 2.48 -0.21 4.43
CA LEU A 130 3.83 0.39 4.40
C LEU A 130 4.89 -0.58 4.94
N GLY A 131 4.55 -1.34 5.99
CA GLY A 131 5.40 -2.41 6.50
C GLY A 131 5.68 -3.49 5.45
N PHE A 132 4.64 -4.00 4.79
CA PHE A 132 4.79 -4.99 3.71
C PHE A 132 5.60 -4.46 2.54
N PHE A 133 5.37 -3.20 2.13
CA PHE A 133 6.16 -2.55 1.08
C PHE A 133 7.63 -2.42 1.46
N THR A 134 7.93 -2.04 2.72
CA THR A 134 9.30 -1.97 3.23
C THR A 134 9.99 -3.34 3.14
N TRP A 135 9.32 -4.40 3.59
CA TRP A 135 9.85 -5.76 3.48
C TRP A 135 10.02 -6.22 2.03
N ALA A 136 9.12 -5.81 1.12
CA ALA A 136 9.27 -6.08 -0.30
C ALA A 136 10.53 -5.40 -0.85
N ALA A 137 10.76 -4.12 -0.53
CA ALA A 137 11.93 -3.38 -0.97
C ALA A 137 13.24 -4.01 -0.44
N VAL A 138 13.26 -4.44 0.82
CA VAL A 138 14.40 -5.16 1.42
C VAL A 138 14.63 -6.50 0.71
N ALA A 139 13.57 -7.27 0.43
CA ALA A 139 13.67 -8.53 -0.29
C ALA A 139 14.19 -8.33 -1.73
N VAL A 140 13.74 -7.26 -2.40
CA VAL A 140 14.24 -6.84 -3.72
C VAL A 140 15.74 -6.55 -3.67
N GLY A 141 16.16 -5.67 -2.75
CA GLY A 141 17.58 -5.37 -2.57
C GLY A 141 18.42 -6.60 -2.26
N GLY A 142 17.90 -7.48 -1.39
CA GLY A 142 18.56 -8.73 -1.02
C GLY A 142 18.77 -9.67 -2.20
N PHE A 143 17.75 -9.93 -3.03
CA PHE A 143 17.93 -10.82 -4.18
C PHE A 143 18.91 -10.23 -5.20
N LEU A 144 18.86 -8.91 -5.44
CA LEU A 144 19.78 -8.23 -6.35
C LEU A 144 21.23 -8.43 -5.90
N ILE A 145 21.51 -8.22 -4.61
CA ILE A 145 22.84 -8.40 -4.03
C ILE A 145 23.29 -9.86 -4.17
N LEU A 146 22.44 -10.82 -3.77
CA LEU A 146 22.81 -12.24 -3.82
C LEU A 146 23.10 -12.71 -5.24
N TRP A 147 22.26 -12.35 -6.20
CA TRP A 147 22.45 -12.75 -7.60
C TRP A 147 23.61 -12.03 -8.25
N PHE A 148 23.89 -10.78 -7.88
CA PHE A 148 25.08 -10.08 -8.33
C PHE A 148 26.37 -10.73 -7.79
N VAL A 149 26.38 -11.13 -6.52
CA VAL A 149 27.51 -11.86 -5.91
C VAL A 149 27.72 -13.21 -6.58
N GLU A 150 26.64 -13.97 -6.85
CA GLU A 150 26.73 -15.25 -7.55
C GLU A 150 27.31 -15.08 -8.96
N LEU A 151 26.81 -14.09 -9.72
CA LEU A 151 27.31 -13.78 -11.05
C LEU A 151 28.79 -13.37 -11.03
N TRP A 152 29.20 -12.55 -10.05
CA TRP A 152 30.58 -12.12 -9.89
C TRP A 152 31.51 -13.29 -9.53
N ARG A 153 31.04 -14.20 -8.66
CA ARG A 153 31.78 -15.41 -8.29
C ARG A 153 31.99 -16.29 -9.50
N TYR A 154 30.98 -16.44 -10.35
CA TYR A 154 31.08 -17.23 -11.58
C TYR A 154 32.02 -16.60 -12.61
N SER A 155 31.96 -15.28 -12.79
CA SER A 155 32.82 -14.58 -13.77
C SER A 155 34.32 -14.64 -13.43
N ASN A 156 34.70 -14.94 -12.18
CA ASN A 156 36.09 -14.93 -11.71
C ASN A 156 36.61 -16.30 -11.25
N GLY A 157 35.81 -17.36 -11.38
CA GLY A 157 36.18 -18.74 -11.02
C GLY A 157 36.40 -19.61 -12.25
#